data_AF-A0A6S7EK61-F1
#
_entry.id   AF-A0A6S7EK61-F1
#
_cell.length_a   1.000
_cell.length_b   1.000
_cell.length_c   1.000
_cell.angle_alpha   90.00
_cell.angle_beta   90.00
_cell.angle_gamma   90.00
#
_symmetry.space_group_name_H-M   'P 1'
#
loop_
_entity.id
_entity.type
_entity.pdbx_description
1 polymer ?
#
loop_
_entity_poly.entity_id
_entity_poly.type
_entity_poly.pdbx_seq_one_letter_code
_entity_poly.pdbx_strand_id
1 'polypeptide(L)'
;MASSRTVDRSLEHRAGRVMLFAWLCMALLAGCASGKPEPANLVPVAAAESANVIRLSRQVHAALPADAAVTLPGASQWRRVGAIVQGDVYRPLGGQFTVQAPRKTEAYLVVSSGQLVGFYLPGERSYVELTRPVALPIGVRQ
;
A
#
# COMPACT_ATOMS: atom_id res chain seq x y z
N MET A 1 -18.25 39.23 64.83
CA MET A 1 -18.12 37.82 64.39
C MET A 1 -18.53 37.73 62.93
N ALA A 2 -17.58 37.77 62.00
CA ALA A 2 -17.83 37.60 60.58
C ALA A 2 -16.64 36.84 59.97
N SER A 3 -16.86 35.55 59.70
CA SER A 3 -15.95 34.58 59.08
C SER A 3 -16.90 33.52 58.54
N SER A 4 -16.91 33.06 57.30
CA SER A 4 -15.88 32.95 56.29
C SER A 4 -16.60 32.63 54.96
N ARG A 5 -16.23 33.31 53.88
CA ARG A 5 -16.45 32.82 52.51
C ARG A 5 -15.09 32.80 51.85
N THR A 6 -14.94 31.91 50.87
CA THR A 6 -13.78 31.78 49.97
C THR A 6 -12.82 30.66 50.34
N VAL A 7 -13.23 29.41 50.19
CA VAL A 7 -12.39 28.41 49.51
C VAL A 7 -13.34 27.52 48.70
N ASP A 8 -12.85 27.02 47.58
CA ASP A 8 -13.41 25.90 46.79
C ASP A 8 -14.21 26.24 45.53
N ARG A 9 -13.52 26.78 44.51
CA ARG A 9 -13.96 26.73 43.09
C ARG A 9 -12.82 26.40 42.10
N SER A 10 -11.58 26.31 42.58
CA SER A 10 -10.38 26.16 41.75
C SER A 10 -9.99 24.70 41.47
N LEU A 11 -10.57 23.73 42.18
CA LEU A 11 -10.25 22.30 42.05
C LEU A 11 -11.03 21.62 40.91
N GLU A 12 -12.29 22.01 40.68
CA GLU A 12 -13.15 21.34 39.68
C GLU A 12 -12.70 21.59 38.23
N HIS A 13 -12.08 22.74 37.95
CA HIS A 13 -11.63 23.10 36.60
C HIS A 13 -10.35 22.37 36.15
N ARG A 14 -9.53 21.87 37.08
CA ARG A 14 -8.28 21.15 36.77
C ARG A 14 -8.56 19.70 36.39
N ALA A 15 -9.53 19.07 37.05
CA ALA A 15 -9.90 17.67 36.78
C ALA A 15 -10.51 17.47 35.39
N GLY A 16 -11.41 18.38 34.96
CA GLY A 16 -12.06 18.27 33.65
C GLY A 16 -11.11 18.46 32.45
N ARG A 17 -10.13 19.37 32.56
CA ARG A 17 -9.15 19.63 31.48
C ARG A 17 -8.14 18.49 31.31
N VAL A 18 -7.75 17.83 32.40
CA VAL A 18 -6.83 16.68 32.34
C VAL A 18 -7.55 15.45 31.76
N MET A 19 -8.82 15.25 32.09
CA MET A 19 -9.61 14.12 31.60
C MET A 19 -9.93 14.21 30.09
N LEU A 20 -10.18 15.43 29.58
CA LEU A 20 -10.36 15.68 28.14
C LEU A 20 -9.07 15.48 27.32
N PHE A 21 -7.91 15.88 27.86
CA PHE A 21 -6.63 15.68 27.18
C PHE A 21 -6.20 14.21 27.11
N ALA A 22 -6.47 13.44 28.15
CA ALA A 22 -6.16 12.01 28.19
C ALA A 22 -6.96 11.22 27.12
N TRP A 23 -8.21 11.60 26.87
CA TRP A 23 -9.05 10.94 25.87
C TRP A 23 -8.65 11.30 24.43
N LEU A 24 -8.18 12.53 24.20
CA LEU A 24 -7.69 12.98 22.91
C LEU A 24 -6.37 12.29 22.50
N CYS A 25 -5.47 12.02 23.45
CA CYS A 25 -4.21 11.31 23.19
C CYS A 25 -4.42 9.83 22.80
N MET A 26 -5.49 9.19 23.29
CA MET A 26 -5.75 7.76 23.04
C MET A 26 -6.24 7.48 21.61
N ALA A 27 -6.79 8.49 20.92
CA ALA A 27 -7.25 8.38 19.54
C ALA A 27 -6.11 8.47 18.49
N LEU A 28 -4.90 8.88 18.89
CA LEU A 28 -3.78 9.14 17.96
C LEU A 28 -2.89 7.91 17.70
N LEU A 29 -3.15 6.75 18.33
CA LEU A 29 -2.31 5.54 18.21
C LEU A 29 -2.82 4.50 17.20
N ALA A 30 -3.89 4.77 16.45
CA ALA A 30 -4.49 3.82 15.50
C ALA A 30 -3.81 3.82 14.11
N GLY A 31 -2.48 3.97 14.05
CA GLY A 31 -1.76 4.18 12.79
C GLY A 31 -0.45 3.39 12.66
N CYS A 32 -0.41 2.13 13.10
CA CYS A 32 0.70 1.26 12.72
C CYS A 32 0.46 0.79 11.28
N ALA A 33 1.10 1.44 10.31
CA ALA A 33 1.24 0.92 8.95
C ALA A 33 1.99 -0.41 8.99
N SER A 34 1.26 -1.50 9.22
CA SER A 34 1.79 -2.86 9.16
C SER A 34 1.69 -3.26 7.69
N GLY A 35 2.84 -3.38 7.01
CA GLY A 35 2.94 -3.77 5.59
C GLY A 35 2.52 -5.23 5.31
N LYS A 36 1.43 -5.67 5.93
CA LYS A 36 0.80 -6.97 5.70
C LYS A 36 -0.01 -6.89 4.41
N PRO A 37 -0.10 -8.00 3.65
CA PRO A 37 -0.99 -8.05 2.50
C PRO A 37 -2.44 -7.72 2.92
N GLU A 38 -3.06 -6.78 2.23
CA GLU A 38 -4.46 -6.37 2.46
C GLU A 38 -5.38 -7.03 1.43
N PRO A 39 -6.61 -7.45 1.80
CA PRO A 39 -7.55 -8.00 0.83
C PRO A 39 -7.80 -7.04 -0.34
N ALA A 40 -7.73 -7.56 -1.57
CA ALA A 40 -7.91 -6.76 -2.78
C ALA A 40 -8.81 -7.48 -3.78
N ASN A 41 -9.85 -6.80 -4.26
CA ASN A 41 -10.77 -7.35 -5.25
C ASN A 41 -10.31 -6.97 -6.67
N LEU A 42 -9.81 -7.95 -7.41
CA LEU A 42 -9.44 -7.78 -8.80
C LEU A 42 -10.70 -7.72 -9.68
N VAL A 43 -10.90 -6.57 -10.33
CA VAL A 43 -11.90 -6.44 -11.39
C VAL A 43 -11.24 -6.83 -12.71
N PRO A 44 -11.65 -7.94 -13.35
CA PRO A 44 -11.06 -8.38 -14.61
C PRO A 44 -11.39 -7.39 -15.72
N VAL A 45 -10.46 -7.26 -16.65
CA VAL A 45 -10.64 -6.47 -17.86
C VAL A 45 -11.18 -7.36 -18.98
N ALA A 46 -12.02 -6.80 -19.85
CA ALA A 46 -12.56 -7.53 -20.99
C ALA A 46 -11.41 -8.10 -21.85
N ALA A 47 -11.63 -9.27 -22.48
CA ALA A 47 -10.57 -9.97 -23.21
C ALA A 47 -9.92 -9.10 -24.31
N ALA A 48 -10.67 -8.20 -24.95
CA ALA A 48 -10.17 -7.28 -25.96
C ALA A 48 -9.22 -6.20 -25.38
N GLU A 49 -9.49 -5.71 -24.17
CA GLU A 49 -8.69 -4.70 -23.46
C GLU A 49 -7.47 -5.31 -22.73
N SER A 50 -7.48 -6.63 -22.54
CA SER A 50 -6.36 -7.40 -21.98
C SER A 50 -5.16 -7.46 -22.93
N ALA A 51 -5.27 -6.92 -24.14
CA ALA A 51 -4.18 -6.83 -25.11
C ALA A 51 -3.10 -5.80 -24.75
N ASN A 52 -3.32 -4.96 -23.74
CA ASN A 52 -2.31 -3.99 -23.29
C ASN A 52 -1.11 -4.72 -22.65
N VAL A 53 0.01 -4.74 -23.37
CA VAL A 53 1.29 -5.31 -22.94
C VAL A 53 2.31 -4.18 -22.78
N ILE A 54 2.85 -4.05 -21.57
CA ILE A 54 3.99 -3.16 -21.30
C ILE A 54 5.29 -3.96 -21.35
N ARG A 55 6.36 -3.32 -21.85
CA ARG A 55 7.72 -3.87 -21.81
C ARG A 55 8.63 -2.91 -21.06
N LEU A 56 9.33 -3.43 -20.05
CA LEU A 56 10.30 -2.62 -19.30
C LEU A 56 11.55 -2.39 -20.15
N SER A 57 12.00 -1.15 -20.32
CA SER A 57 13.20 -0.83 -21.10
C SER A 57 14.50 -1.06 -20.32
N ARG A 58 14.42 -1.09 -18.98
CA ARG A 58 15.53 -1.40 -18.08
C ARG A 58 15.04 -2.14 -16.84
N GLN A 59 15.98 -2.67 -16.08
CA GLN A 59 15.71 -3.27 -14.77
C GLN A 59 15.13 -2.24 -13.80
N VAL A 60 14.20 -2.67 -12.95
CA VAL A 60 13.60 -1.87 -11.89
C VAL A 60 13.84 -2.56 -10.56
N HIS A 61 14.35 -1.81 -9.57
CA HIS A 61 14.47 -2.26 -8.19
C HIS A 61 13.38 -1.59 -7.36
N ALA A 62 12.67 -2.37 -6.56
CA ALA A 62 11.67 -1.86 -5.64
C ALA A 62 11.85 -2.46 -4.25
N ALA A 63 11.56 -1.66 -3.24
CA ALA A 63 11.59 -2.09 -1.84
C ALA A 63 10.18 -2.48 -1.40
N LEU A 64 10.08 -3.65 -0.79
CA LEU A 64 8.90 -4.16 -0.10
C LEU A 64 9.05 -3.92 1.42
N PRO A 65 7.96 -4.03 2.18
CA PRO A 65 8.02 -4.03 3.64
C PRO A 65 8.97 -5.12 4.17
N ALA A 66 9.45 -4.93 5.41
CA ALA A 66 10.38 -5.86 6.09
C ALA A 66 11.73 -6.05 5.36
N ASP A 67 12.26 -4.97 4.80
CA ASP A 67 13.57 -4.90 4.10
C ASP A 67 13.73 -5.87 2.92
N ALA A 68 12.61 -6.42 2.43
CA ALA A 68 12.60 -7.23 1.23
C ALA A 68 12.80 -6.33 0.00
N ALA A 69 13.52 -6.86 -0.99
CA ALA A 69 13.73 -6.18 -2.27
C ALA A 69 13.28 -7.08 -3.41
N VAL A 70 12.80 -6.45 -4.47
CA VAL A 70 12.39 -7.12 -5.69
C VAL A 70 13.03 -6.46 -6.89
N THR A 71 13.47 -7.30 -7.83
CA THR A 71 14.07 -6.88 -9.08
C THR A 71 13.17 -7.33 -10.22
N LEU A 72 12.64 -6.36 -10.98
CA LEU A 72 11.93 -6.62 -12.23
C LEU A 72 12.96 -6.62 -13.37
N PRO A 73 13.11 -7.72 -14.12
CA PRO A 73 14.11 -7.79 -15.20
C PRO A 73 13.83 -6.76 -16.30
N GLY A 74 14.90 -6.19 -16.86
CA GLY A 74 14.79 -5.42 -18.11
C GLY A 74 14.26 -6.29 -19.25
N ALA A 75 13.62 -5.65 -20.24
CA ALA A 75 12.95 -6.29 -21.37
C ALA A 75 11.79 -7.25 -21.02
N SER A 76 11.47 -7.43 -19.73
CA SER A 76 10.32 -8.22 -19.29
C SER A 76 9.01 -7.62 -19.80
N GLN A 77 8.07 -8.50 -20.14
CA GLN A 77 6.76 -8.15 -20.68
C GLN A 77 5.66 -8.49 -19.69
N TRP A 78 4.71 -7.57 -19.56
CA TRP A 78 3.62 -7.66 -18.61
C TRP A 78 2.32 -7.29 -19.28
N ARG A 79 1.30 -8.13 -19.12
CA ARG A 79 -0.01 -7.95 -19.75
C ARG A 79 -1.03 -7.50 -18.71
N ARG A 80 -1.79 -6.45 -19.03
CA ARG A 80 -2.90 -6.00 -18.18
C ARG A 80 -3.97 -7.10 -18.10
N VAL A 81 -4.43 -7.39 -16.90
CA VAL A 81 -5.46 -8.41 -16.62
C VAL A 81 -6.67 -7.87 -15.87
N GLY A 82 -6.55 -6.70 -15.29
CA GLY A 82 -7.60 -6.13 -14.45
C GLY A 82 -7.15 -4.85 -13.79
N ALA A 83 -7.92 -4.44 -12.79
CA ALA A 83 -7.58 -3.36 -11.87
C ALA A 83 -8.04 -3.69 -10.45
N ILE A 84 -7.37 -3.10 -9.48
CA ILE A 84 -7.80 -2.99 -8.08
C ILE A 84 -7.90 -1.50 -7.73
N VAL A 85 -8.35 -1.16 -6.52
CA VAL A 85 -8.53 0.25 -6.12
C VAL A 85 -7.24 1.06 -6.18
N GLN A 86 -6.08 0.41 -6.03
CA GLN A 86 -4.75 1.03 -6.06
C GLN A 86 -4.22 1.26 -7.49
N GLY A 87 -4.72 0.54 -8.51
CA GLY A 87 -4.25 0.69 -9.88
C GLY A 87 -4.49 -0.53 -10.78
N ASP A 88 -3.93 -0.46 -11.98
CA ASP A 88 -4.00 -1.49 -13.00
C ASP A 88 -3.11 -2.69 -12.66
N VAL A 89 -3.63 -3.90 -12.84
CA VAL A 89 -2.92 -5.15 -12.52
C VAL A 89 -2.36 -5.77 -13.79
N TYR A 90 -1.05 -6.04 -13.78
CA TYR A 90 -0.32 -6.65 -14.90
C TYR A 90 0.34 -7.98 -14.52
N ARG A 91 0.00 -9.04 -15.26
CA ARG A 91 0.63 -10.36 -15.11
C ARG A 91 1.90 -10.48 -15.96
N PRO A 92 2.90 -11.26 -15.54
CA PRO A 92 4.05 -11.56 -16.39
C PRO A 92 3.65 -12.43 -17.59
N LEU A 93 4.34 -12.21 -18.73
CA LEU A 93 4.21 -13.06 -19.93
C LEU A 93 5.35 -14.09 -20.09
N GLY A 94 6.51 -13.84 -19.47
CA GLY A 94 7.70 -14.68 -19.59
C GLY A 94 7.82 -15.84 -18.58
N GLY A 95 6.74 -16.17 -17.88
CA GLY A 95 6.73 -17.16 -16.80
C GLY A 95 6.17 -16.58 -15.50
N GLN A 96 6.19 -17.39 -14.43
CA GLN A 96 5.76 -16.94 -13.11
C GLN A 96 6.76 -15.93 -12.54
N PHE A 97 6.25 -14.84 -11.97
CA PHE A 97 7.03 -13.90 -11.20
C PHE A 97 6.63 -14.01 -9.74
N THR A 98 7.62 -14.06 -8.85
CA THR A 98 7.38 -14.25 -7.42
C THR A 98 8.06 -13.18 -6.59
N VAL A 99 7.40 -12.76 -5.52
CA VAL A 99 7.97 -11.85 -4.51
C VAL A 99 8.02 -12.53 -3.15
N GLN A 100 8.84 -12.00 -2.25
CA GLN A 100 8.83 -12.38 -0.84
C GLN A 100 7.80 -11.50 -0.11
N ALA A 101 6.65 -12.07 0.22
CA ALA A 101 5.60 -11.42 1.00
C ALA A 101 4.96 -12.44 1.95
N PRO A 102 5.18 -12.28 3.27
CA PRO A 102 5.42 -13.35 4.28
C PRO A 102 6.11 -14.67 3.85
N ARG A 103 5.85 -15.17 2.64
CA ARG A 103 6.44 -16.35 1.99
C ARG A 103 6.71 -15.99 0.52
N LYS A 104 7.42 -16.85 -0.20
CA LYS A 104 7.59 -16.69 -1.65
C LYS A 104 6.26 -17.03 -2.34
N THR A 105 5.67 -16.06 -3.03
CA THR A 105 4.37 -16.23 -3.70
C THR A 105 4.35 -15.54 -5.06
N GLU A 106 3.41 -15.92 -5.93
CA GLU A 106 3.20 -15.29 -7.22
C GLU A 106 2.76 -13.84 -7.06
N ALA A 107 3.20 -12.98 -7.98
CA ALA A 107 2.90 -11.55 -7.90
C ALA A 107 2.69 -10.93 -9.28
N TYR A 108 1.64 -10.11 -9.36
CA TYR A 108 1.33 -9.26 -10.51
C TYR A 108 1.62 -7.80 -10.15
N LEU A 109 2.10 -7.03 -11.11
CA LEU A 109 2.39 -5.61 -10.88
C LEU A 109 1.09 -4.86 -10.66
N VAL A 110 1.08 -3.92 -9.72
CA VAL A 110 0.04 -2.90 -9.62
C VAL A 110 0.64 -1.56 -10.03
N VAL A 111 0.08 -0.98 -11.07
CA VAL A 111 0.60 0.24 -11.70
C VAL A 111 -0.43 1.34 -11.61
N SER A 112 0.00 2.50 -11.12
CA SER A 112 -0.82 3.71 -11.07
C SER A 112 -0.02 4.88 -11.59
N SER A 113 -0.57 5.64 -12.55
CA SER A 113 0.07 6.83 -13.13
C SER A 113 1.51 6.59 -13.61
N GLY A 114 1.77 5.43 -14.23
CA GLY A 114 3.11 5.05 -14.73
C GLY A 114 4.11 4.63 -13.64
N GLN A 115 3.66 4.49 -12.39
CA GLN A 115 4.49 4.03 -11.27
C GLN A 115 4.05 2.65 -10.81
N LEU A 116 5.02 1.79 -10.51
CA LEU A 116 4.81 0.59 -9.72
C LEU A 116 4.51 1.03 -8.29
N VAL A 117 3.34 0.70 -7.78
CA VAL A 117 2.89 1.05 -6.43
C VAL A 117 2.87 -0.15 -5.49
N GLY A 118 2.78 -1.37 -6.05
CA GLY A 118 2.73 -2.59 -5.26
C GLY A 118 2.56 -3.83 -6.13
N PHE A 119 2.20 -4.92 -5.47
CA PHE A 119 1.93 -6.20 -6.10
C PHE A 119 0.58 -6.76 -5.66
N TYR A 120 -0.16 -7.31 -6.63
CA TYR A 120 -1.34 -8.12 -6.38
C TYR A 120 -0.91 -9.59 -6.31
N LEU A 121 -1.36 -10.28 -5.27
CA LEU A 121 -1.04 -11.68 -4.99
C LEU A 121 -2.27 -12.53 -5.37
N PRO A 122 -2.25 -13.23 -6.53
CA PRO A 122 -3.44 -13.87 -7.07
C PRO A 122 -3.91 -15.09 -6.27
N GLY A 123 -3.00 -15.82 -5.63
CA GLY A 123 -3.35 -16.97 -4.79
C GLY A 123 -4.06 -16.54 -3.50
N GLU A 124 -3.61 -15.44 -2.91
CA GLU A 124 -4.10 -14.88 -1.65
C GLU A 124 -5.22 -13.86 -1.83
N ARG A 125 -5.44 -13.37 -3.06
CA ARG A 125 -6.37 -12.27 -3.39
C ARG A 125 -6.13 -11.03 -2.54
N SER A 126 -4.86 -10.65 -2.45
CA SER A 126 -4.41 -9.55 -1.60
C SER A 126 -3.44 -8.63 -2.34
N TYR A 127 -3.17 -7.48 -1.75
CA TYR A 127 -2.30 -6.43 -2.25
C TYR A 127 -1.19 -6.17 -1.24
N VAL A 128 0.04 -6.03 -1.73
CA VAL A 128 1.19 -5.58 -0.94
C VAL A 128 1.72 -4.29 -1.54
N GLU A 129 1.69 -3.23 -0.75
CA GLU A 129 2.24 -1.93 -1.14
C GLU A 129 3.78 -1.97 -1.13
N LEU A 130 4.40 -1.24 -2.05
CA LEU A 130 5.83 -0.93 -1.96
C LEU A 130 6.09 0.04 -0.82
N THR A 131 7.30 0.01 -0.26
CA THR A 131 7.74 1.02 0.70
C THR A 131 7.72 2.42 0.08
N ARG A 132 7.99 2.53 -1.23
CA ARG A 132 7.84 3.76 -2.02
C ARG A 132 7.47 3.40 -3.47
N PRO A 133 6.59 4.17 -4.13
CA PRO A 133 6.35 4.02 -5.55
C PRO A 133 7.62 4.18 -6.39
N VAL A 134 7.72 3.42 -7.47
CA VAL A 134 8.88 3.45 -8.38
C VAL A 134 8.40 3.65 -9.82
N ALA A 135 8.96 4.63 -10.52
CA ALA A 135 8.61 4.88 -11.91
C ALA A 135 8.93 3.66 -12.79
N LEU A 136 7.95 3.20 -13.59
CA LEU A 136 8.17 2.13 -14.55
C LEU A 136 8.71 2.68 -15.86
N PRO A 137 9.87 2.21 -16.34
CA PRO A 137 10.43 2.63 -17.60
C PRO A 137 9.76 1.82 -18.73
N ILE A 138 8.52 2.16 -19.05
CA ILE A 138 7.77 1.51 -20.12
C ILE A 138 8.34 1.99 -21.45
N GLY A 139 8.87 1.07 -22.25
CA GLY A 139 9.34 1.39 -23.58
C GLY A 139 8.15 1.74 -24.48
N VAL A 140 8.06 3.00 -24.92
CA VAL A 140 7.14 3.39 -25.98
C VAL A 140 7.61 2.70 -27.26
N ARG A 141 6.78 1.86 -27.88
CA ARG A 141 7.04 1.45 -29.27
C ARG A 141 6.83 2.71 -30.13
N GLN A 142 7.92 3.29 -30.63
CA GLN A 142 7.89 4.18 -31.79
C GLN A 142 7.63 3.34 -33.04
#